data_AF-A0AAU8FPK6-F1
#
_entry.id   AF-A0AAU8FPK6-F1
#
_cell.length_a   1.000
_cell.length_b   1.000
_cell.length_c   1.000
_cell.angle_alpha   90.00
_cell.angle_beta   90.00
_cell.angle_gamma   90.00
#
_symmetry.space_group_name_H-M   'P 1'
#
loop_
_entity.id
_entity.type
_entity.pdbx_description
1 polymer ?
#
loop_
_entity_poly.entity_id
_entity_poly.type
_entity_poly.pdbx_seq_one_letter_code
_entity_poly.pdbx_strand_id
1 'polypeptide(L)'
;MNQNSIFRRVLRLAVIMVMIPLGGFAQQILNKPVDISVKGQPVSAVLKSISEQGKFYFSYNSNLIAGDSLVTLNVARQPVRQVLDQLFHDKFQYKEKGDYLIILPAAKEKSFHINGRILDGETGQPVDYASIYSRQLLVSTLSEDDGGFRLRIRDRAFPVYLTVSKVGYGDTTVVINSADEATRTMRIQPKAVDLDPLIVRYSEGESTWLGRLFLSQRLRAQSRNIGRFFVSLPYQASLTPGLGTHGRMSGQVVNKFSLNLAGGYTAGVNGVEIAGGFNISKENVRYVQLAGAFNVVSGHVNGVQIAGFGNNVLDSLHGVQISGFSGMVRKHVGGAQISGFLSRAGGGHRRSADHRCHRPDP
;
A
#
# COMPACT_ATOMS: atom_id res chain seq x y z
N MET A 1 29.78 -37.85 -46.18
CA MET A 1 29.85 -36.53 -45.51
C MET A 1 29.43 -36.71 -44.05
N ASN A 2 30.29 -36.37 -43.09
CA ASN A 2 30.14 -36.79 -41.69
C ASN A 2 29.12 -35.89 -40.95
N GLN A 3 28.01 -36.46 -40.48
CA GLN A 3 26.89 -35.77 -39.79
C GLN A 3 27.39 -34.86 -38.64
N ASN A 4 28.42 -35.30 -37.92
CA ASN A 4 29.04 -34.56 -36.82
C ASN A 4 29.75 -33.26 -37.26
N SER A 5 30.26 -33.20 -38.49
CA SER A 5 30.88 -31.98 -39.02
C SER A 5 29.86 -30.93 -39.44
N ILE A 6 28.68 -31.36 -39.88
CA ILE A 6 27.56 -30.48 -40.23
C ILE A 6 26.98 -29.91 -38.93
N PHE A 7 26.75 -30.75 -37.92
CA PHE A 7 26.27 -30.30 -36.62
C PHE A 7 27.21 -29.29 -35.94
N ARG A 8 28.53 -29.52 -35.98
CA ARG A 8 29.52 -28.56 -35.44
C ARG A 8 29.58 -27.24 -36.23
N ARG A 9 29.32 -27.26 -37.54
CA ARG A 9 29.26 -26.03 -38.36
C ARG A 9 27.97 -25.25 -38.12
N VAL A 10 26.84 -25.95 -37.99
CA VAL A 10 25.54 -25.34 -37.63
C VAL A 10 25.58 -24.76 -36.22
N LEU A 11 26.20 -25.45 -35.26
CA LEU A 11 26.36 -24.96 -33.89
C LEU A 11 27.27 -23.72 -33.81
N ARG A 12 28.36 -23.68 -34.59
CA ARG A 12 29.24 -22.49 -34.67
C ARG A 12 28.54 -21.28 -35.31
N LEU A 13 27.73 -21.50 -36.34
CA LEU A 13 26.94 -20.44 -36.98
C LEU A 13 25.81 -19.93 -36.06
N ALA A 14 25.16 -20.82 -35.30
CA ALA A 14 24.13 -20.45 -34.33
C ALA A 14 24.71 -19.62 -33.16
N VAL A 15 25.90 -19.95 -32.67
CA VAL A 15 26.57 -19.19 -31.59
C VAL A 15 27.04 -17.80 -32.06
N ILE A 16 27.45 -17.65 -33.32
CA ILE A 16 27.81 -16.35 -33.91
C ILE A 16 26.57 -15.48 -34.14
N MET A 17 25.42 -16.08 -34.47
CA MET A 17 24.14 -15.36 -34.63
C MET A 17 23.56 -14.84 -33.30
N VAL A 18 23.93 -15.44 -32.17
CA VAL A 18 23.56 -14.99 -30.81
C VAL A 18 24.48 -13.85 -30.30
N MET A 19 25.64 -13.62 -30.93
CA MET A 19 26.58 -12.57 -30.58
C MET A 19 26.52 -11.34 -31.51
N ILE A 20 25.45 -11.21 -32.31
CA ILE A 20 25.12 -9.93 -32.92
C ILE A 20 24.52 -9.06 -31.82
N PRO A 21 25.17 -7.96 -31.40
CA PRO A 21 24.53 -7.03 -30.49
C PRO A 21 23.29 -6.48 -31.18
N LEU A 22 22.11 -6.89 -30.70
CA LEU A 22 20.85 -6.25 -31.04
C LEU A 22 21.02 -4.76 -30.73
N GLY A 23 21.10 -3.98 -31.81
CA GLY A 23 21.32 -2.55 -31.73
C GLY A 23 20.25 -1.85 -30.91
N GLY A 24 20.68 -0.82 -30.19
CA GLY A 24 19.85 0.33 -29.90
C GLY A 24 18.85 0.17 -28.77
N PHE A 25 19.31 -0.10 -27.54
CA PHE A 25 18.67 0.63 -26.43
C PHE A 25 18.95 2.11 -26.68
N ALA A 26 17.97 2.84 -27.23
CA ALA A 26 18.01 4.29 -27.18
C ALA A 26 18.29 4.66 -25.72
N GLN A 27 19.49 5.18 -25.44
CA GLN A 27 19.81 5.65 -24.10
C GLN A 27 18.79 6.73 -23.77
N GLN A 28 17.95 6.47 -22.76
CA GLN A 28 17.02 7.44 -22.22
C GLN A 28 17.75 8.76 -22.02
N ILE A 29 17.18 9.85 -22.55
CA ILE A 29 17.82 11.17 -22.57
C ILE A 29 18.31 11.55 -21.18
N LEU A 30 17.52 11.23 -20.15
CA LEU A 30 17.79 11.54 -18.75
C LEU A 30 19.00 10.80 -18.15
N ASN A 31 19.44 9.70 -18.76
CA ASN A 31 20.57 8.89 -18.30
C ASN A 31 21.87 9.22 -19.02
N LYS A 32 21.86 10.10 -20.04
CA LYS A 32 23.07 10.50 -20.76
C LYS A 32 23.99 11.32 -19.84
N PRO A 33 25.28 10.99 -19.74
CA PRO A 33 26.22 11.79 -18.96
C PRO A 33 26.54 13.10 -19.71
N VAL A 34 26.61 14.21 -18.99
CA VAL A 34 27.02 15.53 -19.50
C VAL A 34 28.03 16.20 -18.58
N ASP A 35 28.84 17.07 -19.16
CA ASP A 35 29.86 17.86 -18.47
C ASP A 35 29.50 19.34 -18.55
N ILE A 36 29.22 19.96 -17.40
CA ILE A 36 28.78 21.36 -17.32
C ILE A 36 29.62 22.08 -16.28
N SER A 37 30.43 23.03 -16.72
CA SER A 37 31.19 23.93 -15.86
C SER A 37 30.90 25.38 -16.27
N VAL A 38 29.94 25.99 -15.59
CA VAL A 38 29.45 27.35 -15.87
C VAL A 38 29.42 28.18 -14.60
N LYS A 39 29.76 29.47 -14.72
CA LYS A 39 29.71 30.44 -13.62
C LYS A 39 28.95 31.68 -14.08
N GLY A 40 27.85 31.98 -13.41
CA GLY A 40 27.01 33.15 -13.70
C GLY A 40 26.44 33.17 -15.13
N GLN A 41 26.01 32.01 -15.66
CA GLN A 41 25.41 31.93 -17.00
C GLN A 41 23.88 31.84 -16.93
N PRO A 42 23.14 32.37 -17.93
CA PRO A 42 21.70 32.20 -18.01
C PRO A 42 21.29 30.72 -18.11
N VAL A 43 20.21 30.33 -17.41
CA VAL A 43 19.64 28.97 -17.48
C VAL A 43 19.41 28.52 -18.92
N SER A 44 18.94 29.40 -19.81
CA SER A 44 18.73 29.10 -21.22
C SER A 44 20.01 28.67 -21.95
N ALA A 45 21.16 29.30 -21.65
CA ALA A 45 22.45 28.93 -22.20
C ALA A 45 22.93 27.57 -21.68
N VAL A 46 22.72 27.31 -20.39
CA VAL A 46 23.04 26.01 -19.78
C VAL A 46 22.21 24.88 -20.39
N LEU A 47 20.90 25.08 -20.55
CA LEU A 47 20.01 24.12 -21.22
C LEU A 47 20.44 23.89 -22.67
N LYS A 48 20.85 24.94 -23.39
CA LYS A 48 21.38 24.82 -24.75
C LYS A 48 22.63 23.94 -24.79
N SER A 49 23.60 24.17 -23.91
CA SER A 49 24.82 23.35 -23.81
C SER A 49 24.51 21.86 -23.53
N ILE A 50 23.56 21.59 -22.63
CA ILE A 50 23.11 20.22 -22.34
C ILE A 50 22.43 19.59 -23.57
N SER A 51 21.60 20.36 -24.28
CA SER A 51 20.88 19.91 -25.48
C SER A 51 21.84 19.53 -26.63
N GLU A 52 22.91 20.31 -26.81
CA GLU A 52 23.94 20.11 -27.82
C GLU A 52 24.80 18.88 -27.51
N GLN A 53 25.26 18.73 -26.25
CA GLN A 53 26.02 17.56 -25.81
C GLN A 53 25.18 16.27 -25.89
N GLY A 54 23.91 16.35 -25.50
CA GLY A 54 23.01 15.20 -25.42
C GLY A 54 22.31 14.83 -26.73
N LYS A 55 22.37 15.69 -27.76
CA LYS A 55 21.67 15.56 -29.05
C LYS A 55 20.15 15.38 -28.87
N PHE A 56 19.51 16.31 -28.18
CA PHE A 56 18.06 16.35 -27.98
C PHE A 56 17.60 17.81 -27.79
N TYR A 57 16.29 18.06 -27.77
CA TYR A 57 15.72 19.40 -27.60
C TYR A 57 14.96 19.54 -26.28
N PHE A 58 15.07 20.70 -25.63
CA PHE A 58 14.22 21.02 -24.48
C PHE A 58 12.88 21.62 -24.94
N SER A 59 11.80 21.23 -24.27
CA SER A 59 10.48 21.85 -24.42
C SER A 59 9.98 22.29 -23.05
N TYR A 60 9.77 23.58 -22.85
CA TYR A 60 9.30 24.13 -21.58
C TYR A 60 8.49 25.40 -21.79
N ASN A 61 7.70 25.77 -20.79
CA ASN A 61 6.99 27.04 -20.77
C ASN A 61 7.92 28.14 -20.25
N SER A 62 8.21 29.16 -21.07
CA SER A 62 9.09 30.29 -20.72
C SER A 62 8.56 31.13 -19.55
N ASN A 63 7.25 31.09 -19.27
CA ASN A 63 6.67 31.79 -18.12
C ASN A 63 6.95 31.05 -16.79
N LEU A 64 7.31 29.76 -16.85
CA LEU A 64 7.60 28.94 -15.67
C LEU A 64 9.10 28.88 -15.36
N ILE A 65 9.96 28.99 -16.37
CA ILE A 65 11.41 28.95 -16.25
C ILE A 65 11.98 30.27 -16.75
N ALA A 66 12.45 31.10 -15.82
CA ALA A 66 13.16 32.33 -16.13
C ALA A 66 14.52 32.02 -16.76
N GLY A 67 14.55 31.94 -18.10
CA GLY A 67 15.74 31.52 -18.86
C GLY A 67 16.93 32.48 -18.76
N ASP A 68 16.71 33.68 -18.25
CA ASP A 68 17.67 34.74 -17.97
C ASP A 68 18.30 34.65 -16.56
N SER A 69 17.73 33.84 -15.67
CA SER A 69 18.28 33.63 -14.33
C SER A 69 19.70 33.09 -14.40
N LEU A 70 20.62 33.71 -13.67
CA LEU A 70 22.03 33.33 -13.67
C LEU A 70 22.28 32.17 -12.72
N VAL A 71 22.98 31.14 -13.20
CA VAL A 71 23.33 29.93 -12.46
C VAL A 71 24.83 29.67 -12.51
N THR A 72 25.34 29.02 -11.46
CA THR A 72 26.70 28.51 -11.38
C THR A 72 26.61 27.03 -11.09
N LEU A 73 27.18 26.21 -11.96
CA LEU A 73 27.13 24.75 -11.87
C LEU A 73 28.47 24.17 -12.33
N ASN A 74 29.02 23.25 -11.54
CA ASN A 74 30.23 22.53 -11.88
C ASN A 74 30.02 21.03 -11.64
N VAL A 75 29.76 20.30 -12.72
CA VAL A 75 29.44 18.87 -12.72
C VAL A 75 30.19 18.19 -13.84
N ALA A 76 30.79 17.04 -13.53
CA ALA A 76 31.49 16.20 -14.49
C ALA A 76 30.81 14.83 -14.57
N ARG A 77 30.53 14.37 -15.79
CA ARG A 77 30.00 13.05 -16.13
C ARG A 77 28.74 12.67 -15.35
N GLN A 78 27.85 13.63 -15.12
CA GLN A 78 26.59 13.38 -14.40
C GLN A 78 25.44 13.14 -15.38
N PRO A 79 24.48 12.24 -15.07
CA PRO A 79 23.27 12.07 -15.85
C PRO A 79 22.50 13.39 -15.98
N VAL A 80 21.96 13.66 -17.17
CA VAL A 80 21.11 14.83 -17.45
C VAL A 80 20.05 15.04 -16.35
N ARG A 81 19.41 13.98 -15.85
CA ARG A 81 18.46 14.07 -14.72
C ARG A 81 19.05 14.78 -13.50
N GLN A 82 20.22 14.34 -13.03
CA GLN A 82 20.84 14.89 -11.82
C GLN A 82 21.29 16.34 -12.02
N VAL A 83 21.78 16.66 -13.22
CA VAL A 83 22.16 18.02 -13.59
C VAL A 83 20.93 18.95 -13.59
N LEU A 84 19.80 18.50 -14.13
CA LEU A 84 18.56 19.26 -14.12
C LEU A 84 17.97 19.40 -12.70
N ASP A 85 18.04 18.35 -11.88
CA ASP A 85 17.58 18.39 -10.48
C ASP A 85 18.37 19.41 -9.65
N GLN A 86 19.69 19.49 -9.86
CA GLN A 86 20.54 20.52 -9.25
C GLN A 86 20.24 21.92 -9.81
N LEU A 87 20.09 22.05 -11.12
CA LEU A 87 19.79 23.32 -11.79
C LEU A 87 18.45 23.92 -11.33
N PHE A 88 17.47 23.06 -11.09
CA PHE A 88 16.09 23.45 -10.79
C PHE A 88 15.67 23.24 -9.33
N HIS A 89 16.55 22.73 -8.48
CA HIS A 89 16.27 22.42 -7.07
C HIS A 89 14.99 21.59 -6.88
N ASP A 90 14.83 20.52 -7.68
CA ASP A 90 13.67 19.62 -7.66
C ASP A 90 12.30 20.29 -7.87
N LYS A 91 12.26 21.50 -8.47
CA LYS A 91 11.01 22.22 -8.77
C LYS A 91 10.33 21.76 -10.06
N PHE A 92 10.99 20.91 -10.85
CA PHE A 92 10.51 20.47 -12.16
C PHE A 92 10.62 18.94 -12.30
N GLN A 93 9.81 18.38 -13.19
CA GLN A 93 9.81 16.97 -13.61
C GLN A 93 10.03 16.90 -15.12
N TYR A 94 10.61 15.80 -15.59
CA TYR A 94 11.03 15.66 -16.99
C TYR A 94 10.37 14.47 -17.65
N LYS A 95 9.85 14.68 -18.86
CA LYS A 95 9.24 13.63 -19.69
C LYS A 95 9.91 13.56 -21.05
N GLU A 96 10.34 12.36 -21.43
CA GLU A 96 10.93 12.09 -22.75
C GLU A 96 9.83 11.79 -23.77
N LYS A 97 9.86 12.46 -24.93
CA LYS A 97 8.96 12.19 -26.07
C LYS A 97 9.72 12.38 -27.38
N GLY A 98 10.16 11.27 -27.98
CA GLY A 98 11.05 11.30 -29.15
C GLY A 98 12.34 12.01 -28.79
N ASP A 99 12.73 13.00 -29.59
CA ASP A 99 13.95 13.80 -29.38
C ASP A 99 13.75 14.99 -28.42
N TYR A 100 12.59 15.09 -27.77
CA TYR A 100 12.27 16.17 -26.84
C TYR A 100 12.32 15.72 -25.39
N LEU A 101 12.99 16.51 -24.56
CA LEU A 101 12.89 16.47 -23.11
C LEU A 101 11.98 17.61 -22.62
N ILE A 102 10.77 17.24 -22.19
CA ILE A 102 9.74 18.18 -21.76
C ILE A 102 9.92 18.47 -20.27
N ILE A 103 10.14 19.73 -19.90
CA ILE A 103 10.22 20.19 -18.51
C ILE A 103 8.84 20.68 -18.08
N LEU A 104 8.29 20.02 -17.07
CA LEU A 104 7.01 20.35 -16.46
C LEU A 104 7.26 20.80 -15.02
N PRO A 105 6.45 21.69 -14.45
CA PRO A 105 6.53 21.96 -13.01
C PRO A 105 6.39 20.64 -12.27
N ALA A 106 7.28 20.41 -11.30
CA ALA A 106 7.12 19.32 -10.36
C ALA A 106 5.83 19.65 -9.64
N ALA A 107 4.85 18.76 -9.74
CA ALA A 107 3.65 18.90 -8.95
C ALA A 107 4.04 18.71 -7.48
N LYS A 108 4.52 19.77 -6.83
CA LYS A 108 4.43 19.88 -5.37
C LYS A 108 2.94 20.01 -5.11
N GLU A 109 2.27 18.86 -5.00
CA GLU A 109 0.88 18.83 -4.57
C GLU A 109 0.83 19.56 -3.24
N LYS A 110 0.26 20.77 -3.25
CA LYS A 110 -0.02 21.49 -2.02
C LYS A 110 -0.91 20.59 -1.18
N SER A 111 -0.55 20.42 0.07
CA SER A 111 -1.36 19.67 1.02
C SER A 111 -1.79 20.59 2.13
N PHE A 112 -3.06 20.49 2.50
CA PHE A 112 -3.69 21.26 3.56
C PHE A 112 -4.10 20.33 4.70
N HIS A 113 -4.31 20.90 5.87
CA HIS A 113 -4.80 20.17 7.03
C HIS A 113 -6.24 20.56 7.32
N ILE A 114 -7.14 19.59 7.29
CA ILE A 114 -8.47 19.74 7.85
C ILE A 114 -8.35 19.52 9.35
N ASN A 115 -8.58 20.60 10.11
CA ASN A 115 -8.56 20.61 11.57
C ASN A 115 -10.00 20.63 12.11
N GLY A 116 -10.22 19.95 13.22
CA GLY A 116 -11.52 20.00 13.87
C GLY A 116 -11.57 19.31 15.21
N ARG A 117 -12.76 19.26 15.79
CA ARG A 117 -13.05 18.57 17.04
C ARG A 117 -14.33 17.73 16.90
N ILE A 118 -14.29 16.50 17.40
CA ILE A 118 -15.44 15.59 17.45
C ILE A 118 -16.06 15.66 18.84
N LEU A 119 -17.36 15.97 18.88
CA LEU A 119 -18.15 16.02 20.11
C LEU A 119 -19.32 15.05 20.03
N ASP A 120 -19.71 14.54 21.18
CA ASP A 120 -20.95 13.81 21.38
C ASP A 120 -22.14 14.78 21.23
N GLY A 121 -23.12 14.41 20.41
CA GLY A 121 -24.26 15.26 20.10
C GLY A 121 -25.24 15.45 21.24
N GLU A 122 -25.29 14.53 22.21
CA GLU A 122 -26.20 14.56 23.36
C GLU A 122 -25.54 15.21 24.57
N THR A 123 -24.32 14.78 24.90
CA THR A 123 -23.62 15.22 26.12
C THR A 123 -22.72 16.43 25.90
N GLY A 124 -22.34 16.73 24.65
CA GLY A 124 -21.38 17.78 24.30
C GLY A 124 -19.92 17.45 24.64
N GLN A 125 -19.64 16.26 25.19
CA GLN A 125 -18.29 15.83 25.58
C GLN A 125 -17.43 15.49 24.36
N PRO A 126 -16.10 15.63 24.45
CA PRO A 126 -15.20 15.21 23.38
C PRO A 126 -15.24 13.70 23.17
N VAL A 127 -15.19 13.27 21.90
CA VAL A 127 -15.13 11.85 21.56
C VAL A 127 -13.72 11.49 21.14
N ASP A 128 -13.08 10.65 21.95
CA ASP A 128 -11.75 10.12 21.72
C ASP A 128 -11.74 9.00 20.65
N TYR A 129 -10.59 8.78 20.01
CA TYR A 129 -10.36 7.68 19.06
C TYR A 129 -11.50 7.45 18.04
N ALA A 130 -12.19 8.51 17.62
CA ALA A 130 -13.15 8.46 16.53
C ALA A 130 -12.37 8.49 15.21
N SER A 131 -12.76 7.66 14.25
CA SER A 131 -12.12 7.61 12.95
C SER A 131 -12.70 8.65 12.02
N ILE A 132 -11.85 9.57 11.53
CA ILE A 132 -12.20 10.57 10.53
C ILE A 132 -11.51 10.17 9.24
N TYR A 133 -12.28 9.81 8.21
CA TYR A 133 -11.72 9.24 6.98
C TYR A 133 -12.50 9.65 5.73
N SER A 134 -11.81 9.63 4.58
CA SER A 134 -12.45 9.75 3.27
C SER A 134 -12.40 8.39 2.56
N ARG A 135 -13.55 7.88 2.15
CA ARG A 135 -13.67 6.62 1.40
C ARG A 135 -13.05 6.71 0.00
N GLN A 136 -13.11 7.89 -0.62
CA GLN A 136 -12.61 8.12 -1.97
C GLN A 136 -11.09 8.30 -1.99
N LEU A 137 -10.57 9.07 -1.04
CA LEU A 137 -9.13 9.38 -0.96
C LEU A 137 -8.33 8.32 -0.19
N LEU A 138 -9.01 7.45 0.57
CA LEU A 138 -8.42 6.42 1.42
C LEU A 138 -7.38 6.98 2.41
N VAL A 139 -7.67 8.18 2.91
CA VAL A 139 -6.90 8.85 3.96
C VAL A 139 -7.72 8.92 5.24
N SER A 140 -7.04 8.87 6.38
CA SER A 140 -7.71 8.87 7.67
C SER A 140 -6.84 9.37 8.82
N THR A 141 -7.51 9.89 9.83
CA THR A 141 -6.93 10.21 11.13
C THR A 141 -7.87 9.76 12.26
N LEU A 142 -7.38 9.80 13.48
CA LEU A 142 -8.21 9.59 14.68
C LEU A 142 -8.32 10.90 15.44
N SER A 143 -9.43 11.08 16.16
CA SER A 143 -9.47 12.10 17.20
C SER A 143 -8.55 11.74 18.36
N GLU A 144 -8.02 12.76 19.00
CA GLU A 144 -7.30 12.72 20.27
C GLU A 144 -8.30 12.72 21.44
N ASP A 145 -7.78 12.64 22.66
CA ASP A 145 -8.59 12.53 23.88
C ASP A 145 -9.47 13.78 24.13
N ASP A 146 -9.06 14.94 23.61
CA ASP A 146 -9.84 16.20 23.64
C ASP A 146 -10.84 16.31 22.45
N GLY A 147 -10.99 15.23 21.68
CA GLY A 147 -11.80 15.17 20.46
C GLY A 147 -11.14 15.85 19.26
N GLY A 148 -10.00 16.52 19.42
CA GLY A 148 -9.30 17.22 18.35
C GLY A 148 -8.77 16.26 17.29
N PHE A 149 -8.76 16.67 16.02
CA PHE A 149 -8.18 15.87 14.95
C PHE A 149 -7.50 16.75 13.90
N ARG A 150 -6.54 16.14 13.20
CA ARG A 150 -5.85 16.75 12.06
C ARG A 150 -5.73 15.74 10.93
N LEU A 151 -6.29 16.07 9.77
CA LEU A 151 -6.25 15.23 8.57
C LEU A 151 -5.58 15.96 7.41
N ARG A 152 -4.49 15.39 6.89
CA ARG A 152 -3.76 15.93 5.74
C ARG A 152 -4.44 15.52 4.43
N ILE A 153 -4.80 16.50 3.60
CA ILE A 153 -5.47 16.35 2.31
C ILE A 153 -4.68 17.07 1.21
N ARG A 154 -4.74 16.58 -0.02
CA ARG A 154 -4.14 17.22 -1.21
C ARG A 154 -5.09 18.27 -1.79
N ASP A 155 -4.58 19.40 -2.24
CA ASP A 155 -5.35 20.56 -2.73
C ASP A 155 -6.42 20.23 -3.78
N ARG A 156 -6.08 19.34 -4.74
CA ARG A 156 -6.98 18.97 -5.84
C ARG A 156 -8.13 18.04 -5.43
N ALA A 157 -8.23 17.69 -4.16
CA ALA A 157 -9.19 16.69 -3.67
C ALA A 157 -10.54 17.28 -3.24
N PHE A 158 -10.72 18.61 -3.27
CA PHE A 158 -11.99 19.23 -2.91
C PHE A 158 -13.02 19.12 -4.05
N PRO A 159 -14.32 18.85 -3.74
CA PRO A 159 -14.87 18.67 -2.40
C PRO A 159 -14.54 17.29 -1.80
N VAL A 160 -14.26 17.27 -0.49
CA VAL A 160 -13.90 16.04 0.25
C VAL A 160 -15.08 15.60 1.11
N TYR A 161 -15.47 14.33 0.95
CA TYR A 161 -16.45 13.67 1.82
C TYR A 161 -15.71 13.04 3.00
N LEU A 162 -15.90 13.60 4.19
CA LEU A 162 -15.34 13.09 5.44
C LEU A 162 -16.42 12.37 6.24
N THR A 163 -16.17 11.09 6.52
CA THR A 163 -17.00 10.29 7.41
C THR A 163 -16.33 10.18 8.77
N VAL A 164 -17.09 10.45 9.82
CA VAL A 164 -16.72 10.17 11.22
C VAL A 164 -17.40 8.87 11.63
N SER A 165 -16.62 7.94 12.18
CA SER A 165 -17.12 6.65 12.64
C SER A 165 -16.49 6.27 13.97
N LYS A 166 -17.31 5.80 14.90
CA LYS A 166 -16.90 5.36 16.24
C LYS A 166 -17.86 4.26 16.70
N VAL A 167 -17.34 3.20 17.30
CA VAL A 167 -18.17 2.15 17.89
C VAL A 167 -19.15 2.78 18.90
N GLY A 168 -20.45 2.47 18.76
CA GLY A 168 -21.51 3.03 19.61
C GLY A 168 -22.17 4.30 19.05
N TYR A 169 -21.67 4.84 17.94
CA TYR A 169 -22.20 6.04 17.30
C TYR A 169 -22.73 5.77 15.89
N GLY A 170 -23.62 6.62 15.41
CA GLY A 170 -24.00 6.67 14.00
C GLY A 170 -22.86 7.24 13.14
N ASP A 171 -22.64 6.66 11.96
CA ASP A 171 -21.69 7.22 10.99
C ASP A 171 -22.21 8.58 10.49
N THR A 172 -21.44 9.64 10.70
CA THR A 172 -21.78 11.00 10.24
C THR A 172 -20.87 11.38 9.08
N THR A 173 -21.43 11.80 7.94
CA THR A 173 -20.64 12.29 6.80
C THR A 173 -20.86 13.77 6.57
N VAL A 174 -19.78 14.52 6.41
CA VAL A 174 -19.77 15.95 6.11
C VAL A 174 -18.99 16.22 4.83
N VAL A 175 -19.40 17.24 4.08
CA VAL A 175 -18.73 17.67 2.85
C VAL A 175 -17.90 18.91 3.14
N ILE A 176 -16.63 18.88 2.75
CA ILE A 176 -15.70 19.99 2.87
C ILE A 176 -15.43 20.51 1.46
N ASN A 177 -15.83 21.75 1.18
CA ASN A 177 -15.78 22.32 -0.18
C ASN A 177 -14.51 23.13 -0.47
N SER A 178 -13.75 23.51 0.57
CA SER A 178 -12.65 24.49 0.47
C SER A 178 -11.43 24.04 1.27
N ALA A 179 -10.26 24.45 0.77
CA ALA A 179 -8.96 24.32 1.43
C ALA A 179 -8.76 25.41 2.50
N ASP A 180 -9.71 25.54 3.44
CA ASP A 180 -9.53 26.38 4.63
C ASP A 180 -8.97 25.56 5.80
N GLU A 181 -8.17 26.21 6.63
CA GLU A 181 -7.62 25.60 7.85
C GLU A 181 -8.47 25.92 9.09
N ALA A 182 -9.67 26.47 8.89
CA ALA A 182 -10.58 26.81 9.97
C ALA A 182 -10.95 25.56 10.77
N THR A 183 -10.87 25.65 12.10
CA THR A 183 -11.24 24.55 12.99
C THR A 183 -12.75 24.30 12.92
N ARG A 184 -13.14 23.07 12.61
CA ARG A 184 -14.56 22.67 12.48
C ARG A 184 -14.99 21.76 13.62
N THR A 185 -16.15 22.03 14.21
CA THR A 185 -16.75 21.14 15.20
C THR A 185 -17.74 20.21 14.52
N MET A 186 -17.53 18.90 14.65
CA MET A 186 -18.44 17.87 14.13
C MET A 186 -19.10 17.17 15.31
N ARG A 187 -20.43 17.04 15.26
CA ARG A 187 -21.21 16.33 16.28
C ARG A 187 -21.66 14.98 15.74
N ILE A 188 -21.46 13.92 16.52
CA ILE A 188 -21.92 12.57 16.20
C ILE A 188 -22.96 12.12 17.22
N GLN A 189 -23.95 11.36 16.77
CA GLN A 189 -25.06 10.92 17.63
C GLN A 189 -24.82 9.47 18.10
N PRO A 190 -25.06 9.17 19.39
CA PRO A 190 -25.11 7.79 19.86
C PRO A 190 -26.09 6.97 19.02
N LYS A 191 -25.71 5.74 18.72
CA LYS A 191 -26.60 4.81 18.03
C LYS A 191 -27.42 4.06 19.09
N ALA A 192 -28.72 4.27 19.12
CA ALA A 192 -29.63 3.45 19.90
C ALA A 192 -29.42 1.97 19.52
N VAL A 193 -29.05 1.14 20.50
CA VAL A 193 -28.84 -0.29 20.31
C VAL A 193 -30.21 -0.94 20.24
N ASP A 194 -30.82 -0.96 19.06
CA ASP A 194 -31.80 -2.00 18.78
C ASP A 194 -31.05 -3.34 18.85
N LEU A 195 -31.60 -4.28 19.60
CA LEU A 195 -31.05 -5.61 19.91
C LEU A 195 -30.96 -6.53 18.67
N ASP A 196 -30.54 -6.01 17.52
CA ASP A 196 -29.85 -6.85 16.56
C ASP A 196 -28.55 -7.30 17.24
N PRO A 197 -28.29 -8.62 17.38
CA PRO A 197 -27.02 -9.08 17.88
C PRO A 197 -25.95 -8.47 16.99
N LEU A 198 -25.23 -7.48 17.53
CA LEU A 198 -24.11 -6.87 16.88
C LEU A 198 -23.09 -8.00 16.74
N ILE A 199 -23.11 -8.72 15.61
CA ILE A 199 -21.99 -9.57 15.21
C ILE A 199 -20.89 -8.57 14.89
N VAL A 200 -20.25 -8.05 15.93
CA VAL A 200 -18.98 -7.38 15.82
C VAL A 200 -18.08 -8.49 15.33
N ARG A 201 -17.86 -8.51 14.01
CA ARG A 201 -16.78 -9.31 13.41
C ARG A 201 -15.49 -8.67 13.91
N TYR A 202 -15.14 -8.97 15.17
CA TYR A 202 -13.82 -8.69 15.67
C TYR A 202 -12.88 -9.50 14.79
N SER A 203 -11.91 -8.82 14.19
CA SER A 203 -10.77 -9.51 13.65
C SER A 203 -10.01 -10.12 14.81
N GLU A 204 -10.20 -11.41 15.03
CA GLU A 204 -9.55 -12.12 16.12
C GLU A 204 -8.02 -12.05 16.02
N GLY A 205 -7.47 -11.89 14.82
CA GLY A 205 -6.06 -11.65 14.57
C GLY A 205 -5.54 -10.44 15.33
N GLU A 206 -6.31 -9.36 15.41
CA GLU A 206 -5.95 -8.17 16.17
C GLU A 206 -5.96 -8.41 17.69
N SER A 207 -6.74 -9.37 18.19
CA SER A 207 -6.82 -9.72 19.62
C SER A 207 -5.81 -10.79 20.04
N THR A 208 -5.08 -11.40 19.11
CA THR A 208 -3.97 -12.31 19.43
C THR A 208 -2.84 -11.59 20.18
N TRP A 209 -1.94 -12.34 20.82
CA TRP A 209 -0.76 -11.76 21.45
C TRP A 209 0.15 -11.03 20.45
N LEU A 210 0.32 -11.57 19.23
CA LEU A 210 1.04 -10.93 18.12
C LEU A 210 0.33 -9.66 17.66
N GLY A 211 -1.00 -9.70 17.53
CA GLY A 211 -1.81 -8.53 17.21
C GLY A 211 -1.66 -7.42 18.25
N ARG A 212 -1.67 -7.77 19.54
CA ARG A 212 -1.44 -6.81 20.65
C ARG A 212 -0.02 -6.26 20.69
N LEU A 213 0.98 -7.07 20.33
CA LEU A 213 2.38 -6.68 20.35
C LEU A 213 2.72 -5.74 19.18
N PHE A 214 2.23 -6.04 17.99
CA PHE A 214 2.66 -5.36 16.76
C PHE A 214 1.68 -4.32 16.21
N LEU A 215 0.41 -4.33 16.64
CA LEU A 215 -0.58 -3.33 16.24
C LEU A 215 -0.84 -2.36 17.38
N SER A 216 -0.63 -1.07 17.12
CA SER A 216 -0.93 -0.01 18.09
C SER A 216 -2.42 0.03 18.45
N GLN A 217 -2.75 0.48 19.66
CA GLN A 217 -4.14 0.63 20.10
C GLN A 217 -4.93 1.55 19.15
N ARG A 218 -4.28 2.61 18.64
CA ARG A 218 -4.83 3.53 17.63
C ARG A 218 -5.19 2.80 16.33
N LEU A 219 -4.28 2.01 15.78
CA LEU A 219 -4.53 1.26 14.53
C LEU A 219 -5.66 0.24 14.69
N ARG A 220 -5.73 -0.43 15.85
CA ARG A 220 -6.83 -1.35 16.16
C ARG A 220 -8.16 -0.62 16.38
N ALA A 221 -8.16 0.54 17.03
CA ALA A 221 -9.35 1.37 17.18
C ALA A 221 -9.89 1.81 15.81
N GLN A 222 -9.01 2.31 14.94
CA GLN A 222 -9.33 2.63 13.54
C GLN A 222 -9.98 1.45 12.82
N SER A 223 -9.38 0.26 12.94
CA SER A 223 -9.90 -0.95 12.30
C SER A 223 -11.30 -1.35 12.79
N ARG A 224 -11.57 -1.16 14.08
CA ARG A 224 -12.87 -1.45 14.70
C ARG A 224 -13.94 -0.43 14.31
N ASN A 225 -13.59 0.86 14.32
CA ASN A 225 -14.50 1.93 13.90
C ASN A 225 -14.92 1.74 12.44
N ILE A 226 -13.96 1.44 11.55
CA ILE A 226 -14.21 1.23 10.12
C ILE A 226 -14.37 -0.26 9.80
N GLY A 227 -15.26 -0.94 10.54
CA GLY A 227 -15.45 -2.38 10.44
C GLY A 227 -16.19 -2.87 9.19
N ARG A 228 -16.90 -1.98 8.48
CA ARG A 228 -17.82 -2.32 7.37
C ARG A 228 -17.35 -1.86 6.00
N PHE A 229 -16.24 -1.14 5.92
CA PHE A 229 -15.72 -0.59 4.67
C PHE A 229 -14.44 -1.33 4.28
N PHE A 230 -14.45 -1.96 3.12
CA PHE A 230 -13.31 -2.65 2.53
C PHE A 230 -13.15 -2.26 1.07
N VAL A 231 -11.91 -2.05 0.64
CA VAL A 231 -11.59 -1.71 -0.75
C VAL A 231 -10.48 -2.63 -1.26
N SER A 232 -10.53 -2.95 -2.56
CA SER A 232 -9.47 -3.74 -3.21
C SER A 232 -8.50 -2.83 -3.95
N LEU A 233 -7.21 -2.92 -3.64
CA LEU A 233 -6.16 -2.16 -4.30
C LEU A 233 -5.09 -3.10 -4.91
N PRO A 234 -4.38 -2.65 -5.96
CA PRO A 234 -3.41 -3.51 -6.64
C PRO A 234 -2.19 -3.80 -5.79
N TYR A 235 -1.70 -2.84 -5.01
CA TYR A 235 -0.43 -2.97 -4.29
C TYR A 235 -0.44 -2.30 -2.91
N GLN A 236 0.33 -2.85 -1.99
CA GLN A 236 0.75 -2.24 -0.74
C GLN A 236 2.27 -2.38 -0.57
N ALA A 237 2.88 -1.31 -0.05
CA ALA A 237 4.20 -1.39 0.55
C ALA A 237 4.16 -0.77 1.96
N SER A 238 4.68 -1.48 2.97
CA SER A 238 4.81 -0.92 4.32
C SER A 238 6.13 -1.30 4.98
N LEU A 239 6.63 -0.38 5.81
CA LEU A 239 7.75 -0.66 6.70
C LEU A 239 7.27 -1.45 7.92
N THR A 240 6.25 -0.91 8.59
CA THR A 240 5.59 -1.49 9.77
C THR A 240 4.07 -1.23 9.70
N PRO A 241 3.25 -1.92 10.51
CA PRO A 241 1.83 -1.63 10.59
C PRO A 241 1.53 -0.14 10.85
N GLY A 242 0.72 0.47 9.99
CA GLY A 242 0.39 1.90 10.05
C GLY A 242 1.36 2.84 9.33
N LEU A 243 2.54 2.36 8.90
CA LEU A 243 3.55 3.13 8.17
C LEU A 243 3.81 2.51 6.78
N GLY A 244 3.06 2.98 5.79
CA GLY A 244 3.13 2.49 4.41
C GLY A 244 2.17 3.24 3.48
N THR A 245 1.96 2.69 2.28
CA THR A 245 1.14 3.32 1.21
C THR A 245 -0.29 3.62 1.64
N HIS A 246 -0.87 2.82 2.54
CA HIS A 246 -2.24 2.98 3.04
C HIS A 246 -2.31 3.57 4.46
N GLY A 247 -1.17 3.77 5.13
CA GLY A 247 -1.10 4.26 6.50
C GLY A 247 -2.08 3.53 7.43
N ARG A 248 -2.96 4.29 8.08
CA ARG A 248 -3.97 3.78 9.04
C ARG A 248 -5.15 3.05 8.38
N MET A 249 -5.32 3.16 7.06
CA MET A 249 -6.39 2.48 6.32
C MET A 249 -6.01 1.06 5.91
N SER A 250 -4.79 0.59 6.23
CA SER A 250 -4.31 -0.71 5.75
C SER A 250 -5.22 -1.88 6.18
N GLY A 251 -5.84 -1.81 7.35
CA GLY A 251 -6.82 -2.78 7.85
C GLY A 251 -8.17 -2.82 7.10
N GLN A 252 -8.38 -1.89 6.16
CA GLN A 252 -9.57 -1.78 5.30
C GLN A 252 -9.23 -2.10 3.83
N VAL A 253 -7.97 -2.40 3.52
CA VAL A 253 -7.51 -2.63 2.15
C VAL A 253 -7.17 -4.09 1.91
N VAL A 254 -7.79 -4.69 0.89
CA VAL A 254 -7.43 -6.00 0.34
C VAL A 254 -6.47 -5.78 -0.84
N ASN A 255 -5.28 -6.36 -0.79
CA ASN A 255 -4.24 -6.13 -1.79
C ASN A 255 -4.08 -7.31 -2.76
N LYS A 256 -3.72 -7.05 -4.03
CA LYS A 256 -3.21 -8.13 -4.92
C LYS A 256 -1.74 -8.42 -4.67
N PHE A 257 -0.95 -7.40 -4.37
CA PHE A 257 0.46 -7.53 -3.99
C PHE A 257 0.74 -6.74 -2.70
N SER A 258 1.35 -7.37 -1.70
CA SER A 258 1.64 -6.74 -0.40
C SER A 258 3.10 -7.02 -0.03
N LEU A 259 3.92 -5.97 0.06
CA LEU A 259 5.32 -6.06 0.44
C LEU A 259 5.56 -5.34 1.76
N ASN A 260 6.00 -6.07 2.78
CA ASN A 260 6.12 -5.57 4.13
C ASN A 260 7.56 -5.76 4.65
N LEU A 261 8.33 -4.69 4.85
CA LEU A 261 9.76 -4.84 5.17
C LEU A 261 9.97 -5.47 6.56
N ALA A 262 9.44 -4.88 7.62
CA ALA A 262 9.49 -5.46 8.97
C ALA A 262 8.18 -6.19 9.30
N GLY A 263 7.04 -5.57 9.02
CA GLY A 263 5.74 -6.18 9.32
C GLY A 263 4.58 -5.55 8.57
N GLY A 264 3.60 -6.38 8.24
CA GLY A 264 2.41 -6.02 7.48
C GLY A 264 1.13 -6.12 8.28
N TYR A 265 0.21 -5.18 8.05
CA TYR A 265 -1.18 -5.28 8.50
C TYR A 265 -2.11 -4.92 7.35
N THR A 266 -2.97 -5.84 6.93
CA THR A 266 -3.91 -5.67 5.81
C THR A 266 -5.31 -6.11 6.18
N ALA A 267 -6.33 -5.66 5.44
CA ALA A 267 -7.62 -6.33 5.50
C ALA A 267 -7.44 -7.77 5.01
N GLY A 268 -6.87 -7.97 3.83
CA GLY A 268 -6.58 -9.29 3.31
C GLY A 268 -5.73 -9.21 2.05
N VAL A 269 -5.49 -10.37 1.44
CA VAL A 269 -4.70 -10.45 0.21
C VAL A 269 -5.36 -11.41 -0.78
N ASN A 270 -5.47 -10.97 -2.03
CA ASN A 270 -5.93 -11.78 -3.15
C ASN A 270 -4.84 -11.84 -4.21
N GLY A 271 -3.72 -12.48 -3.85
CA GLY A 271 -2.50 -12.56 -4.66
C GLY A 271 -1.29 -12.92 -3.79
N VAL A 272 -0.27 -12.07 -3.76
CA VAL A 272 1.00 -12.37 -3.09
C VAL A 272 1.26 -11.39 -1.95
N GLU A 273 1.57 -11.92 -0.77
CA GLU A 273 2.04 -11.15 0.38
C GLU A 273 3.38 -11.65 0.88
N ILE A 274 4.32 -10.73 1.12
CA ILE A 274 5.67 -11.04 1.55
C ILE A 274 6.04 -10.09 2.70
N ALA A 275 6.48 -10.65 3.83
CA ALA A 275 7.03 -9.90 4.94
C ALA A 275 8.43 -10.37 5.35
N GLY A 276 9.30 -9.42 5.69
CA GLY A 276 10.57 -9.74 6.33
C GLY A 276 10.39 -10.32 7.74
N GLY A 277 9.44 -9.80 8.53
CA GLY A 277 9.12 -10.31 9.87
C GLY A 277 7.77 -11.01 9.94
N PHE A 278 6.68 -10.26 9.83
CA PHE A 278 5.33 -10.83 10.01
C PHE A 278 4.26 -10.24 9.09
N ASN A 279 3.20 -11.00 8.84
CA ASN A 279 1.95 -10.51 8.26
C ASN A 279 0.78 -10.74 9.23
N ILE A 280 -0.09 -9.74 9.36
CA ILE A 280 -1.39 -9.86 10.05
C ILE A 280 -2.48 -9.46 9.07
N SER A 281 -3.34 -10.41 8.71
CA SER A 281 -4.48 -10.20 7.80
C SER A 281 -5.79 -10.32 8.56
N LYS A 282 -6.62 -9.28 8.47
CA LYS A 282 -7.90 -9.15 9.16
C LYS A 282 -9.00 -10.09 8.63
N GLU A 283 -8.91 -10.43 7.36
CA GLU A 283 -9.88 -11.16 6.55
C GLU A 283 -9.16 -12.34 5.90
N ASN A 284 -9.44 -12.61 4.63
CA ASN A 284 -8.99 -13.79 3.93
C ASN A 284 -7.70 -13.52 3.14
N VAL A 285 -6.92 -14.58 2.97
CA VAL A 285 -5.74 -14.62 2.11
C VAL A 285 -5.97 -15.66 1.02
N ARG A 286 -5.71 -15.28 -0.24
CA ARG A 286 -5.76 -16.17 -1.40
C ARG A 286 -4.42 -16.16 -2.11
N TYR A 287 -3.99 -17.34 -2.55
CA TYR A 287 -2.75 -17.66 -3.27
C TYR A 287 -1.48 -17.79 -2.43
N VAL A 288 -0.75 -16.71 -2.09
CA VAL A 288 0.58 -16.84 -1.46
C VAL A 288 0.77 -15.83 -0.33
N GLN A 289 1.21 -16.30 0.83
CA GLN A 289 1.65 -15.45 1.93
C GLN A 289 2.94 -15.99 2.58
N LEU A 290 3.98 -15.16 2.59
CA LEU A 290 5.31 -15.49 3.08
C LEU A 290 5.71 -14.52 4.19
N ALA A 291 6.29 -15.03 5.28
CA ALA A 291 6.87 -14.21 6.34
C ALA A 291 8.19 -14.81 6.85
N GLY A 292 9.14 -13.96 7.25
CA GLY A 292 10.35 -14.44 7.91
C GLY A 292 10.08 -15.13 9.25
N ALA A 293 9.11 -14.67 10.03
CA ALA A 293 8.77 -15.24 11.33
C ALA A 293 7.31 -15.70 11.44
N PHE A 294 6.33 -14.80 11.24
CA PHE A 294 4.93 -15.11 11.57
C PHE A 294 3.92 -14.70 10.48
N ASN A 295 2.96 -15.56 10.20
CA ASN A 295 1.71 -15.14 9.55
C ASN A 295 0.53 -15.34 10.51
N VAL A 296 -0.36 -14.35 10.57
CA VAL A 296 -1.63 -14.41 11.32
C VAL A 296 -2.76 -14.02 10.38
N VAL A 297 -3.74 -14.89 10.21
CA VAL A 297 -4.91 -14.64 9.35
C VAL A 297 -6.17 -14.92 10.16
N SER A 298 -7.00 -13.90 10.35
CA SER A 298 -8.26 -14.06 11.09
C SER A 298 -9.30 -14.86 10.31
N GLY A 299 -9.30 -14.72 8.98
CA GLY A 299 -10.21 -15.42 8.08
C GLY A 299 -9.61 -16.70 7.49
N HIS A 300 -10.00 -16.98 6.25
CA HIS A 300 -9.64 -18.20 5.53
C HIS A 300 -8.36 -17.99 4.74
N VAL A 301 -7.53 -19.03 4.68
CA VAL A 301 -6.40 -19.10 3.76
C VAL A 301 -6.73 -20.10 2.66
N ASN A 302 -6.77 -19.65 1.41
CA ASN A 302 -6.93 -20.50 0.23
C ASN A 302 -5.66 -20.39 -0.63
N GLY A 303 -4.67 -21.26 -0.39
CA GLY A 303 -3.37 -21.19 -1.06
C GLY A 303 -2.21 -21.70 -0.21
N VAL A 304 -1.04 -21.10 -0.42
CA VAL A 304 0.22 -21.44 0.24
C VAL A 304 0.57 -20.38 1.27
N GLN A 305 0.86 -20.81 2.51
CA GLN A 305 1.28 -19.93 3.59
C GLN A 305 2.58 -20.47 4.22
N ILE A 306 3.64 -19.66 4.24
CA ILE A 306 4.96 -20.06 4.73
C ILE A 306 5.48 -19.04 5.74
N ALA A 307 5.96 -19.52 6.88
CA ALA A 307 6.62 -18.69 7.88
C ALA A 307 7.83 -19.40 8.49
N GLY A 308 8.89 -18.66 8.81
CA GLY A 308 10.06 -19.25 9.45
C GLY A 308 9.77 -19.82 10.84
N PHE A 309 8.92 -19.16 11.64
CA PHE A 309 8.56 -19.64 12.98
C PHE A 309 7.15 -20.24 13.02
N GLY A 310 6.11 -19.46 12.71
CA GLY A 310 4.75 -19.98 12.86
C GLY A 310 3.66 -19.31 12.05
N ASN A 311 2.66 -20.12 11.71
CA ASN A 311 1.47 -19.67 11.00
C ASN A 311 0.23 -19.89 11.89
N ASN A 312 -0.60 -18.86 12.04
CA ASN A 312 -1.84 -18.91 12.80
C ASN A 312 -3.02 -18.52 11.91
N VAL A 313 -3.87 -19.48 11.56
CA VAL A 313 -5.12 -19.26 10.83
C VAL A 313 -6.28 -19.46 11.80
N LEU A 314 -6.99 -18.39 12.10
CA LEU A 314 -8.09 -18.39 13.08
C LEU A 314 -9.41 -18.84 12.48
N ASP A 315 -9.47 -19.08 11.16
CA ASP A 315 -10.59 -19.79 10.55
C ASP A 315 -10.12 -21.15 10.00
N SER A 316 -10.16 -21.31 8.67
CA SER A 316 -9.88 -22.57 7.99
C SER A 316 -8.82 -22.36 6.89
N LEU A 317 -8.05 -23.40 6.62
CA LEU A 317 -7.01 -23.45 5.59
C LEU A 317 -7.44 -24.43 4.50
N HIS A 318 -7.43 -24.00 3.24
CA HIS A 318 -7.47 -24.87 2.07
C HIS A 318 -6.20 -24.67 1.25
N GLY A 319 -5.32 -25.68 1.24
CA GLY A 319 -4.03 -25.59 0.57
C GLY A 319 -2.87 -26.08 1.43
N VAL A 320 -1.75 -25.37 1.41
CA VAL A 320 -0.50 -25.80 2.06
C VAL A 320 -0.03 -24.75 3.07
N GLN A 321 0.25 -25.18 4.30
CA GLN A 321 0.87 -24.34 5.32
C GLN A 321 2.18 -24.96 5.78
N ILE A 322 3.26 -24.17 5.79
CA ILE A 322 4.60 -24.61 6.19
C ILE A 322 5.16 -23.65 7.24
N SER A 323 5.59 -24.19 8.38
CA SER A 323 6.21 -23.41 9.46
C SER A 323 7.42 -24.13 10.04
N GLY A 324 8.47 -23.40 10.42
CA GLY A 324 9.63 -24.02 11.08
C GLY A 324 9.31 -24.58 12.47
N PHE A 325 8.41 -23.95 13.24
CA PHE A 325 8.10 -24.37 14.61
C PHE A 325 6.63 -24.75 14.80
N SER A 326 5.69 -23.81 14.64
CA SER A 326 4.28 -24.01 14.98
C SER A 326 3.30 -23.61 13.88
N GLY A 327 2.47 -24.55 13.44
CA GLY A 327 1.33 -24.31 12.56
C GLY A 327 0.02 -24.51 13.33
N MET A 328 -0.85 -23.51 13.31
CA MET A 328 -2.18 -23.58 13.92
C MET A 328 -3.25 -23.19 12.92
N VAL A 329 -4.28 -24.04 12.80
CA VAL A 329 -5.52 -23.75 12.09
C VAL A 329 -6.68 -24.07 13.02
N ARG A 330 -7.47 -23.04 13.37
CA ARG A 330 -8.46 -23.17 14.45
C ARG A 330 -9.66 -24.03 14.09
N LYS A 331 -10.13 -23.96 12.84
CA LYS A 331 -11.27 -24.76 12.36
C LYS A 331 -10.79 -25.91 11.50
N HIS A 332 -10.82 -25.81 10.17
CA HIS A 332 -10.59 -26.98 9.30
C HIS A 332 -9.34 -26.82 8.45
N VAL A 333 -8.66 -27.93 8.18
CA VAL A 333 -7.58 -28.03 7.20
C VAL A 333 -8.04 -28.91 6.03
N GLY A 334 -8.20 -28.30 4.86
CA GLY A 334 -8.38 -28.98 3.58
C GLY A 334 -7.08 -28.92 2.77
N GLY A 335 -6.13 -29.80 3.07
CA GLY A 335 -4.82 -29.83 2.41
C GLY A 335 -3.72 -30.32 3.35
N ALA A 336 -2.52 -29.76 3.23
CA ALA A 336 -1.35 -30.18 3.98
C ALA A 336 -0.87 -29.10 4.95
N GLN A 337 -0.51 -29.52 6.16
CA GLN A 337 0.11 -28.68 7.18
C GLN A 337 1.43 -29.35 7.60
N ILE A 338 2.53 -28.62 7.52
CA ILE A 338 3.87 -29.11 7.84
C ILE A 338 4.51 -28.15 8.85
N SER A 339 4.82 -28.66 10.03
CA SER A 339 5.43 -27.90 11.11
C SER A 339 6.54 -28.73 11.76
N GLY A 340 7.67 -28.09 12.08
CA GLY A 340 8.82 -28.79 12.67
C GLY A 340 8.58 -29.31 14.09
N PHE A 341 7.69 -28.67 14.86
CA PHE A 341 7.41 -29.08 16.25
C PHE A 341 5.92 -29.28 16.52
N LEU A 342 5.09 -28.25 16.35
CA LEU A 342 3.66 -28.31 16.68
C LEU A 342 2.81 -28.05 15.44
N SER A 343 1.94 -29.01 15.11
CA SER A 343 0.90 -28.84 14.10
C SER A 343 -0.47 -29.08 14.75
N ARG A 344 -1.31 -28.04 14.82
CA ARG A 344 -2.66 -28.13 15.40
C ARG A 344 -3.70 -27.73 14.37
N ALA A 345 -4.61 -28.64 14.08
CA ALA A 345 -5.84 -28.39 13.32
C ALA A 345 -7.05 -28.61 14.23
N GLY A 346 -8.07 -27.75 14.10
CA GLY A 346 -9.35 -27.94 14.78
C GLY A 346 -10.11 -29.16 14.25
N GLY A 347 -10.79 -29.86 15.16
CA GLY A 347 -11.70 -30.94 14.80
C GLY A 347 -13.02 -30.39 14.30
N GLY A 348 -13.21 -30.39 12.99
CA GLY A 348 -14.52 -30.18 12.38
C GLY A 348 -15.46 -31.34 12.67
N HIS A 349 -16.29 -31.21 13.69
CA HIS A 349 -17.40 -32.14 13.89
C HIS A 349 -18.41 -31.93 12.74
N ARG A 350 -18.26 -32.68 11.65
CA ARG A 350 -19.39 -32.95 10.75
C ARG A 350 -20.39 -33.73 11.59
N ARG A 351 -21.40 -33.06 12.14
CA ARG A 351 -22.65 -33.75 12.48
C ARG A 351 -23.17 -34.30 11.16
N SER A 352 -22.89 -35.58 10.91
CA SER A 352 -23.65 -36.38 9.96
C SER A 352 -25.09 -36.31 10.44
N ALA A 353 -25.90 -35.47 9.78
CA ALA A 353 -27.34 -35.57 9.90
C ALA A 353 -27.75 -36.82 9.12
N ASP A 354 -27.57 -37.97 9.73
CA ASP A 354 -28.32 -39.17 9.36
C ASP A 354 -29.17 -39.55 10.56
N HIS A 355 -30.44 -39.14 10.48
CA HIS A 355 -31.55 -40.00 10.84
C HIS A 355 -32.77 -39.49 10.09
N ARG A 356 -33.03 -40.16 8.96
CA ARG A 356 -34.38 -40.32 8.43
C ARG A 356 -35.28 -40.83 9.56
N CYS A 357 -36.24 -40.02 9.97
CA CYS A 357 -37.46 -40.49 10.60
C CYS A 357 -38.62 -40.08 9.68
N HIS A 358 -39.01 -41.01 8.81
CA HIS A 358 -40.36 -41.02 8.27
C HIS A 358 -41.33 -41.23 9.45
N ARG A 359 -42.25 -40.29 9.65
CA ARG A 359 -43.53 -40.60 10.30
C ARG A 359 -44.51 -41.04 9.23
N PRO A 360 -45.28 -42.12 9.44
CA PRO A 360 -46.53 -42.32 8.73
C PRO A 360 -47.62 -41.47 9.40
N ASP A 361 -48.32 -40.66 8.62
CA ASP A 361 -49.55 -40.01 9.05
C ASP A 361 -50.68 -41.04 9.12
N PRO A 362 -51.53 -41.05 10.17
CA PRO A 362 -52.86 -41.62 10.14
C PRO A 362 -53.91 -40.64 9.62
#